data_AF-A0A536EJG3-F1
#
_entry.id   AF-A0A536EJG3-F1
#
_cell.length_a   1.000
_cell.length_b   1.000
_cell.length_c   1.000
_cell.angle_alpha   90.00
_cell.angle_beta   90.00
_cell.angle_gamma   90.00
#
_symmetry.space_group_name_H-M   'P 1'
#
loop_
_entity.id
_entity.type
_entity.pdbx_description
1 polymer ?
#
loop_
_entity_poly.entity_id
_entity_poly.type
_entity_poly.pdbx_seq_one_letter_code
_entity_poly.pdbx_strand_id
1 'polypeptide(L)'
;MLRALDCLAQIHDMNGERALALRAARDSVELEPFREEGHRRLMLIHKASGNRAEALRAYAKLQALLKAELGTSPGPETRRLFDAMS
;
A
#
# COMPACT_ATOMS: atom_id res chain seq x y z
N MET A 1 4.49 13.00 -10.46
CA MET A 1 5.10 12.75 -9.14
C MET A 1 4.68 11.40 -8.55
N LEU A 2 3.37 11.15 -8.37
CA LEU A 2 2.85 9.89 -7.78
C LEU A 2 3.31 8.59 -8.45
N ARG A 3 3.21 8.51 -9.79
CA ARG A 3 3.74 7.34 -10.53
C ARG A 3 5.24 7.15 -10.34
N ALA A 4 5.99 8.24 -10.14
CA ALA A 4 7.42 8.16 -9.88
C ALA A 4 7.70 7.60 -8.48
N LEU A 5 6.90 7.97 -7.46
CA LEU A 5 6.99 7.39 -6.13
C LEU A 5 6.61 5.89 -6.13
N ASP A 6 5.58 5.50 -6.86
CA ASP A 6 5.22 4.08 -7.00
C ASP A 6 6.33 3.28 -7.69
N CYS A 7 6.94 3.84 -8.75
CA CYS A 7 8.08 3.25 -9.43
C CYS A 7 9.31 3.16 -8.52
N LEU A 8 9.63 4.22 -7.76
CA LEU A 8 10.73 4.21 -6.80
C LEU A 8 10.51 3.16 -5.72
N ALA A 9 9.29 3.07 -5.19
CA ALA A 9 8.94 2.04 -4.21
C ALA A 9 9.18 0.64 -4.77
N GLN A 10 8.77 0.39 -6.02
CA GLN A 10 8.99 -0.89 -6.70
C GLN A 10 10.48 -1.18 -6.95
N ILE A 11 11.25 -0.20 -7.42
CA ILE A 11 12.69 -0.36 -7.69
C ILE A 11 13.44 -0.67 -6.39
N HIS A 12 13.19 0.09 -5.33
CA HIS A 12 13.81 -0.16 -4.02
C HIS A 12 13.41 -1.52 -3.45
N ASP A 13 12.16 -1.96 -3.63
CA ASP A 13 11.72 -3.29 -3.18
C ASP A 13 12.46 -4.41 -3.94
N MET A 14 12.58 -4.28 -5.27
CA MET A 14 13.35 -5.20 -6.12
C MET A 14 14.83 -5.26 -5.76
N ASN A 15 15.42 -4.13 -5.33
CA ASN A 15 16.81 -4.05 -4.87
C ASN A 15 16.99 -4.56 -3.43
N GLY A 16 15.92 -4.94 -2.73
CA GLY A 16 15.96 -5.34 -1.32
C GLY A 16 16.12 -4.16 -0.35
N GLU A 17 16.09 -2.93 -0.85
CA GLU A 17 16.17 -1.66 -0.11
C GLU A 17 14.83 -1.32 0.57
N ARG A 18 14.32 -2.24 1.39
CA ARG A 18 12.97 -2.21 1.98
C ARG A 18 12.63 -0.91 2.70
N ALA A 19 13.60 -0.29 3.38
CA ALA A 19 13.38 0.97 4.08
C ALA A 19 13.07 2.13 3.11
N LEU A 20 13.75 2.18 1.96
CA LEU A 20 13.51 3.18 0.92
C LEU A 20 12.20 2.89 0.18
N ALA A 21 11.91 1.61 -0.07
CA ALA A 21 10.65 1.19 -0.67
C ALA A 21 9.45 1.62 0.18
N LEU A 22 9.50 1.37 1.49
CA LEU A 22 8.46 1.78 2.44
C LEU A 22 8.31 3.30 2.49
N ARG A 23 9.41 4.05 2.46
CA ARG A 23 9.34 5.52 2.44
C ARG A 23 8.60 6.02 1.20
N ALA A 24 9.02 5.60 0.01
CA ALA A 24 8.38 6.03 -1.23
C ALA A 24 6.90 5.64 -1.32
N ALA A 25 6.54 4.44 -0.83
CA ALA A 25 5.14 4.02 -0.78
C ALA A 25 4.30 4.85 0.22
N ARG A 26 4.87 5.22 1.38
CA ARG A 26 4.22 6.12 2.34
C ARG A 26 4.01 7.50 1.75
N ASP A 27 5.03 8.06 1.12
CA ASP A 27 4.94 9.38 0.48
C ASP A 27 3.86 9.38 -0.61
N SER A 28 3.72 8.29 -1.39
CA SER A 28 2.64 8.13 -2.38
C SER A 28 1.24 8.14 -1.73
N VAL A 29 1.08 7.44 -0.60
CA VAL A 29 -0.17 7.40 0.18
C VAL A 29 -0.48 8.75 0.83
N GLU A 30 0.51 9.45 1.36
CA GLU A 30 0.32 10.76 1.99
C GLU A 30 -0.11 11.83 0.97
N LEU A 31 0.44 11.76 -0.25
CA LEU A 31 0.05 12.68 -1.33
C LEU A 31 -1.35 12.40 -1.87
N GLU A 32 -1.73 11.13 -2.03
CA GLU A 32 -3.06 10.75 -2.53
C GLU A 32 -3.67 9.63 -1.67
N PRO A 33 -4.26 9.95 -0.51
CA PRO A 33 -4.76 8.96 0.45
C PRO A 33 -5.84 8.03 -0.11
N PHE A 34 -6.63 8.49 -1.09
CA PHE A 34 -7.70 7.71 -1.71
C PHE A 34 -7.22 6.80 -2.84
N ARG A 35 -5.96 6.93 -3.28
CA ARG A 35 -5.41 6.15 -4.39
C ARG A 35 -4.93 4.79 -3.90
N GLU A 36 -5.70 3.75 -4.21
CA GLU A 36 -5.45 2.39 -3.75
C GLU A 36 -4.09 1.80 -4.18
N GLU A 37 -3.52 2.24 -5.31
CA GLU A 37 -2.20 1.75 -5.79
C GLU A 37 -1.10 1.96 -4.74
N GLY A 38 -1.02 3.13 -4.11
CA GLY A 38 0.01 3.42 -3.10
C GLY A 38 -0.13 2.51 -1.87
N HIS A 39 -1.37 2.28 -1.44
CA HIS A 39 -1.67 1.34 -0.35
C HIS A 39 -1.32 -0.10 -0.71
N ARG A 40 -1.63 -0.55 -1.94
CA ARG A 40 -1.26 -1.89 -2.42
C ARG A 40 0.26 -2.08 -2.46
N ARG A 41 1.03 -1.06 -2.86
CA ARG A 41 2.51 -1.10 -2.78
C ARG A 41 2.98 -1.26 -1.35
N LEU A 42 2.43 -0.45 -0.44
CA LEU A 42 2.76 -0.54 0.98
C LEU A 42 2.44 -1.92 1.57
N MET A 43 1.29 -2.49 1.22
CA MET A 43 0.88 -3.85 1.57
C MET A 43 1.86 -4.91 1.06
N LEU A 44 2.25 -4.85 -0.21
CA LEU A 44 3.18 -5.79 -0.83
C LEU A 44 4.57 -5.74 -0.20
N ILE A 45 5.11 -4.54 0.05
CA ILE A 45 6.44 -4.35 0.66
C ILE A 45 6.45 -4.88 2.10
N HIS A 46 5.39 -4.63 2.88
CA HIS A 46 5.26 -5.20 4.22
C HIS A 46 5.19 -6.73 4.18
N LYS A 47 4.42 -7.31 3.25
CA LYS A 47 4.37 -8.77 3.04
C LYS A 47 5.75 -9.33 2.69
N ALA A 48 6.45 -8.73 1.73
CA ALA A 48 7.79 -9.13 1.31
C ALA A 48 8.83 -9.02 2.44
N SER A 49 8.56 -8.18 3.45
CA SER A 49 9.40 -8.02 4.64
C SER A 49 9.02 -8.97 5.79
N GLY A 50 8.06 -9.89 5.59
CA GLY A 50 7.55 -10.77 6.65
C GLY A 50 6.62 -10.07 7.65
N ASN A 51 6.33 -8.78 7.44
CA ASN A 51 5.54 -7.95 8.34
C ASN A 51 4.04 -8.01 7.99
N ARG A 52 3.46 -9.21 8.03
CA ARG A 52 2.05 -9.45 7.68
C ARG A 52 1.08 -8.56 8.46
N ALA A 53 1.32 -8.36 9.76
CA ALA A 53 0.49 -7.48 10.58
C ALA A 53 0.44 -6.04 10.05
N GLU A 54 1.56 -5.50 9.57
CA GLU A 54 1.61 -4.16 8.99
C GLU A 54 0.92 -4.09 7.62
N ALA A 55 1.02 -5.14 6.81
CA ALA A 55 0.28 -5.23 5.55
C ALA A 55 -1.24 -5.20 5.79
N LEU A 56 -1.73 -5.96 6.77
CA LEU A 56 -3.15 -5.97 7.13
C LEU A 56 -3.61 -4.63 7.74
N ARG A 57 -2.76 -3.99 8.55
CA ARG A 57 -3.01 -2.64 9.08
C ARG A 57 -3.15 -1.60 7.97
N ALA A 58 -2.32 -1.68 6.93
CA ALA A 58 -2.40 -0.78 5.78
C ALA A 58 -3.75 -0.90 5.07
N TYR A 59 -4.21 -2.13 4.81
CA TYR A 59 -5.53 -2.39 4.25
C TYR A 59 -6.65 -1.84 5.13
N ALA A 60 -6.60 -2.12 6.44
CA ALA A 60 -7.63 -1.65 7.38
C ALA A 60 -7.73 -0.12 7.41
N LYS A 61 -6.59 0.58 7.35
CA LYS A 61 -6.55 2.05 7.25
C LYS A 61 -7.21 2.56 5.97
N LEU A 62 -6.87 1.98 4.81
CA LEU A 62 -7.50 2.33 3.54
C LEU A 62 -9.01 2.07 3.56
N GLN A 63 -9.43 0.91 4.07
CA GLN A 63 -10.84 0.55 4.17
C GLN A 63 -11.61 1.54 5.05
N ALA A 64 -11.06 1.90 6.21
CA ALA A 64 -11.66 2.89 7.10
C ALA A 64 -11.77 4.27 6.42
N LEU A 65 -10.70 4.71 5.75
CA LEU A 65 -10.67 6.00 5.03
C LEU A 65 -11.72 6.06 3.92
N LEU A 66 -11.75 5.08 3.03
CA LEU A 66 -12.73 5.03 1.92
C LEU A 66 -14.16 4.96 2.46
N LYS A 67 -14.37 4.21 3.55
CA LYS A 67 -15.69 4.09 4.14
C LYS A 67 -16.16 5.39 4.78
N ALA A 68 -15.27 6.10 5.48
CA ALA A 68 -15.58 7.35 6.16
C ALA A 68 -15.83 8.50 5.18
N GLU A 69 -14.96 8.67 4.18
CA GLU A 69 -14.96 9.85 3.32
C GLU A 69 -15.78 9.67 2.03
N LEU A 70 -15.81 8.45 1.48
CA LEU A 70 -16.45 8.17 0.19
C LEU A 70 -17.63 7.19 0.30
N GLY A 71 -17.86 6.60 1.47
CA GLY A 71 -18.90 5.59 1.69
C GLY A 71 -18.64 4.26 0.97
N THR A 72 -17.50 4.11 0.29
CA THR A 72 -17.14 2.95 -0.53
C THR A 72 -16.29 1.93 0.22
N SER A 73 -15.89 0.86 -0.46
CA SER A 73 -14.94 -0.14 0.03
C SER A 73 -13.81 -0.29 -1.00
N PRO A 74 -12.62 -0.77 -0.59
CA PRO A 74 -11.50 -0.95 -1.50
C PRO A 74 -11.90 -1.74 -2.75
N GLY A 75 -11.32 -1.45 -3.90
CA GLY A 75 -11.56 -2.15 -5.16
C GLY A 75 -11.26 -3.66 -5.08
N PRO A 76 -11.68 -4.42 -6.10
CA PRO A 76 -11.49 -5.88 -6.14
C PRO A 76 -10.02 -6.27 -6.14
N GLU A 77 -9.13 -5.50 -6.75
CA GLU A 77 -7.69 -5.78 -6.78
C GLU A 77 -7.07 -5.73 -5.38
N THR A 78 -7.41 -4.69 -4.61
CA THR A 78 -6.94 -4.50 -3.24
C THR A 78 -7.52 -5.56 -2.29
N ARG A 79 -8.79 -5.93 -2.46
CA ARG A 79 -9.42 -7.02 -1.70
C ARG A 79 -8.76 -8.37 -1.96
N ARG A 80 -8.52 -8.73 -3.23
CA ARG A 80 -7.79 -9.97 -3.56
C ARG A 80 -6.40 -10.02 -2.93
N LEU A 81 -5.71 -8.88 -2.90
CA LEU A 81 -4.40 -8.78 -2.25
C LEU A 81 -4.52 -9.04 -0.74
N PHE A 82 -5.52 -8.46 -0.07
CA PHE A 82 -5.82 -8.71 1.34
C PHE A 82 -6.16 -10.18 1.60
N ASP A 83 -6.98 -10.81 0.76
CA ASP A 83 -7.37 -12.22 0.90
C ASP A 83 -6.15 -13.14 0.75
N ALA A 84 -5.24 -12.84 -0.18
CA ALA A 84 -3.98 -13.55 -0.36
C ALA A 84 -2.94 -13.30 0.77
N MET A 85 -3.28 -12.45 1.74
CA MET A 85 -2.49 -12.14 2.94
C MET A 85 -3.25 -12.43 4.22
N SER A 86 -4.50 -12.92 4.15
CA SER A 86 -5.23 -13.53 5.27
C SER A 86 -4.90 -15.01 5.38
#